data_AF-A0A839JSD4-F1
#
_entry.id   AF-A0A839JSD4-F1
#
_cell.length_a   1.000
_cell.length_b   1.000
_cell.length_c   1.000
_cell.angle_alpha   90.00
_cell.angle_beta   90.00
_cell.angle_gamma   90.00
#
_symmetry.space_group_name_H-M   'P 1'
#
loop_
_entity.id
_entity.type
_entity.pdbx_description
1 polymer ?
#
loop_
_entity_poly.entity_id
_entity_poly.type
_entity_poly.pdbx_seq_one_letter_code
_entity_poly.pdbx_strand_id
1 'polypeptide(L)'
;MNITRYLAAAIRANDLPAYQRERYPAIPDGEIVRFVNEDFSGVDFDQFVMGFFVFENCNLDGARHIYGQPIYFTNSSVRNVDFCGVKAIIEAEGCDFRGMKYDEETQFVYGSGELAARSRFMNCRLDDEAQKFLMRQGVDISL
;
A
#
# COMPACT_ATOMS: atom_id res chain seq x y z
N MET A 1 -7.07 24.75 0.65
CA MET A 1 -7.81 23.67 -0.03
C MET A 1 -6.96 22.41 0.09
N ASN A 2 -7.39 21.41 0.85
CA ASN A 2 -6.56 20.21 1.05
C ASN A 2 -6.77 19.25 -0.12
N ILE A 3 -5.89 19.31 -1.10
CA ILE A 3 -6.01 18.56 -2.35
C ILE A 3 -6.09 17.05 -2.11
N THR A 4 -5.38 16.54 -1.11
CA THR A 4 -5.36 15.12 -0.77
C THR A 4 -6.71 14.63 -0.28
N ARG A 5 -7.55 15.50 0.30
CA ARG A 5 -8.94 15.18 0.66
C ARG A 5 -9.82 14.95 -0.57
N TYR A 6 -9.62 15.72 -1.64
CA TYR A 6 -10.35 15.53 -2.90
C TYR A 6 -9.87 14.27 -3.62
N LEU A 7 -8.57 14.00 -3.62
CA LEU A 7 -8.01 12.75 -4.12
C LEU A 7 -8.57 11.55 -3.37
N ALA A 8 -8.59 11.59 -2.03
CA ALA A 8 -9.14 10.52 -1.22
C ALA A 8 -10.63 10.27 -1.52
N ALA A 9 -11.41 11.34 -1.69
CA ALA A 9 -12.81 11.24 -2.07
C ALA A 9 -13.00 10.60 -3.46
N ALA A 10 -12.18 10.99 -4.45
CA ALA A 10 -12.22 10.41 -5.79
C ALA A 10 -11.83 8.92 -5.78
N ILE A 11 -10.78 8.55 -5.03
CA ILE A 11 -10.34 7.16 -4.87
C ILE A 11 -11.45 6.31 -4.25
N ARG A 12 -12.05 6.77 -3.14
CA ARG A 12 -13.19 6.08 -2.50
C ARG A 12 -14.38 5.90 -3.44
N ALA A 13 -14.64 6.88 -4.30
CA ALA A 13 -15.71 6.84 -5.28
C ALA A 13 -15.35 6.03 -6.55
N ASN A 14 -14.12 5.52 -6.64
CA ASN A 14 -13.54 4.90 -7.83
C ASN A 14 -13.64 5.80 -9.08
N ASP A 15 -13.46 7.11 -8.91
CA ASP A 15 -13.59 8.14 -9.95
C ASP A 15 -12.20 8.54 -10.48
N LEU A 16 -11.69 7.76 -11.43
CA LEU A 16 -10.40 8.02 -12.08
C LEU A 16 -10.33 9.41 -12.74
N PRO A 17 -11.34 9.88 -13.51
CA PRO A 17 -11.32 11.23 -14.09
C PRO A 17 -11.20 12.35 -13.05
N ALA A 18 -11.92 12.26 -11.93
CA ALA A 18 -11.78 13.24 -10.86
C ALA A 18 -10.40 13.16 -10.22
N TYR A 19 -9.91 11.96 -9.92
CA TYR A 19 -8.58 11.76 -9.37
C TYR A 19 -7.49 12.40 -10.25
N GLN A 20 -7.52 12.17 -11.57
CA GLN A 20 -6.53 12.72 -12.50
C GLN A 20 -6.60 14.24 -12.60
N ARG A 21 -7.82 14.80 -12.65
CA ARG A 21 -8.05 16.25 -12.73
C ARG A 21 -7.55 16.97 -11.48
N GLU A 22 -7.72 16.36 -10.30
CA GLU A 22 -7.23 16.94 -9.06
C GLU A 22 -5.71 16.71 -8.90
N ARG A 23 -5.19 15.51 -9.21
CA ARG A 23 -3.79 15.15 -8.96
C ARG A 23 -2.85 15.95 -9.85
N TYR A 24 -2.94 15.76 -11.16
CA TYR A 24 -1.84 16.13 -12.06
C TYR A 24 -1.54 17.63 -12.16
N PRO A 25 -2.53 18.54 -12.05
CA PRO A 25 -2.23 19.96 -12.04
C PRO A 25 -1.45 20.43 -10.80
N ALA A 26 -1.39 19.64 -9.74
CA ALA A 26 -0.88 20.07 -8.45
C ALA A 26 0.18 19.14 -7.83
N ILE A 27 0.14 17.85 -8.14
CA ILE A 27 1.09 16.84 -7.70
C ILE A 27 1.49 16.01 -8.93
N PRO A 28 2.65 16.29 -9.54
CA PRO A 28 3.20 15.52 -10.65
C PRO A 28 3.44 14.05 -10.33
N ASP A 29 3.66 13.25 -11.38
CA ASP A 29 4.14 11.87 -11.20
C ASP A 29 5.50 11.84 -10.51
N GLY A 30 5.72 10.83 -9.65
CA GLY A 30 6.94 10.67 -8.86
C GLY A 30 6.97 11.47 -7.55
N GLU A 31 6.01 12.38 -7.34
CA GLU A 31 5.87 13.11 -6.08
C GLU A 31 5.03 12.34 -5.05
N ILE A 32 5.35 12.57 -3.77
CA ILE A 32 4.64 11.93 -2.66
C ILE A 32 3.20 12.43 -2.57
N VAL A 33 2.25 11.50 -2.44
CA VAL A 33 0.85 11.78 -2.13
C VAL A 33 0.54 11.24 -0.74
N ARG A 34 0.26 12.14 0.22
CA ARG A 34 0.05 11.77 1.63
C ARG A 34 -1.42 11.87 2.04
N PHE A 35 -1.95 10.75 2.52
CA PHE A 35 -3.28 10.63 3.09
C PHE A 35 -3.17 10.46 4.60
N VAL A 36 -3.98 11.20 5.36
CA VAL A 36 -3.94 11.19 6.83
C VAL A 36 -5.36 11.04 7.37
N ASN A 37 -5.60 10.05 8.22
CA ASN A 37 -6.91 9.76 8.82
C ASN A 37 -8.02 9.52 7.78
N GLU A 38 -7.69 8.92 6.63
CA GLU A 38 -8.65 8.61 5.58
C GLU A 38 -9.13 7.15 5.69
N ASP A 39 -10.38 6.91 5.32
CA ASP A 39 -10.94 5.57 5.17
C ASP A 39 -10.92 5.18 3.68
N PHE A 40 -10.31 4.05 3.38
CA PHE A 40 -10.21 3.41 2.07
C PHE A 40 -10.64 1.94 2.15
N SER A 41 -11.39 1.56 3.18
CA SER A 41 -11.87 0.19 3.33
C SER A 41 -12.67 -0.26 2.11
N GLY A 42 -12.38 -1.47 1.64
CA GLY A 42 -13.01 -2.08 0.46
C GLY A 42 -12.70 -1.41 -0.88
N VAL A 43 -11.81 -0.43 -0.95
CA VAL A 43 -11.45 0.24 -2.20
C VAL A 43 -10.68 -0.71 -3.12
N ASP A 44 -11.02 -0.66 -4.40
CA ASP A 44 -10.26 -1.28 -5.48
C ASP A 44 -9.27 -0.27 -6.07
N PHE A 45 -7.97 -0.53 -5.93
CA PHE A 45 -6.93 0.38 -6.37
C PHE A 45 -6.42 0.14 -7.80
N ASP A 46 -7.00 -0.80 -8.56
CA ASP A 46 -6.53 -1.21 -9.90
C ASP A 46 -6.26 -0.03 -10.85
N GLN A 47 -7.10 1.01 -10.78
CA GLN A 47 -7.04 2.16 -11.67
C GLN A 47 -6.09 3.28 -11.20
N PHE A 48 -5.53 3.19 -10.00
CA PHE A 48 -4.74 4.28 -9.39
C PHE A 48 -3.27 3.88 -9.24
N VAL A 49 -2.37 4.59 -9.91
CA VAL A 49 -0.92 4.37 -9.76
C VAL A 49 -0.45 4.91 -8.40
N MET A 50 -0.06 4.00 -7.49
CA MET A 50 0.21 4.31 -6.07
C MET A 50 1.69 4.46 -5.71
N GLY A 51 2.60 4.53 -6.68
CA GLY A 51 4.00 4.83 -6.38
C GLY A 51 4.11 6.14 -5.58
N PHE A 52 4.87 6.11 -4.49
CA PHE A 52 5.07 7.21 -3.55
C PHE A 52 3.84 7.63 -2.73
N PHE A 53 2.81 6.79 -2.65
CA PHE A 53 1.70 7.02 -1.74
C PHE A 53 2.11 6.79 -0.29
N VAL A 54 1.61 7.64 0.60
CA VAL A 54 1.82 7.55 2.04
C VAL A 54 0.46 7.53 2.74
N PHE A 55 0.20 6.47 3.49
CA PHE A 55 -1.01 6.29 4.30
C PHE A 55 -0.66 6.39 5.78
N GLU A 56 -1.15 7.44 6.44
CA GLU A 56 -0.93 7.65 7.89
C GLU A 56 -2.25 7.58 8.64
N ASN A 57 -2.34 6.70 9.63
CA ASN A 57 -3.56 6.48 10.42
C ASN A 57 -4.80 6.20 9.53
N CYS A 58 -4.60 5.52 8.41
CA CYS A 58 -5.68 5.22 7.46
C CYS A 58 -6.28 3.84 7.73
N ASN A 59 -7.51 3.65 7.28
CA ASN A 59 -8.15 2.33 7.24
C ASN A 59 -8.17 1.82 5.79
N LEU A 60 -7.50 0.71 5.51
CA LEU A 60 -7.47 0.06 4.20
C LEU A 60 -8.08 -1.35 4.25
N ASP A 61 -8.86 -1.66 5.29
CA ASP A 61 -9.37 -3.00 5.50
C ASP A 61 -10.17 -3.50 4.28
N GLY A 62 -9.81 -4.69 3.78
CA GLY A 62 -10.47 -5.33 2.64
C GLY A 62 -10.24 -4.66 1.28
N ALA A 63 -9.32 -3.68 1.19
CA ALA A 63 -8.90 -3.11 -0.09
C ALA A 63 -8.20 -4.15 -0.98
N ARG A 64 -8.05 -3.86 -2.27
CA ARG A 64 -7.40 -4.75 -3.24
C ARG A 64 -6.62 -4.00 -4.31
N HIS A 65 -5.71 -4.72 -5.00
CA HIS A 65 -4.86 -4.18 -6.08
C HIS A 65 -3.99 -3.01 -5.64
N ILE A 66 -3.40 -3.08 -4.44
CA ILE A 66 -2.45 -2.07 -3.97
C ILE A 66 -1.09 -2.32 -4.64
N TYR A 67 -0.78 -1.64 -5.74
CA TYR A 67 0.49 -1.81 -6.47
C TYR A 67 1.27 -0.50 -6.62
N GLY A 68 2.60 -0.62 -6.72
CA GLY A 68 3.50 0.52 -6.80
C GLY A 68 4.78 0.31 -6.00
N GLN A 69 5.73 1.23 -6.17
CA GLN A 69 7.01 1.18 -5.47
C GLN A 69 7.63 2.57 -5.32
N PRO A 70 8.09 2.95 -4.11
CA PRO A 70 7.66 2.43 -2.81
C PRO A 70 6.26 2.93 -2.42
N ILE A 71 5.57 2.20 -1.54
CA ILE A 71 4.31 2.61 -0.88
C ILE A 71 4.55 2.61 0.63
N TYR A 72 4.11 3.65 1.32
CA TYR A 72 4.34 3.82 2.76
C TYR A 72 3.05 3.68 3.57
N PHE A 73 3.13 2.93 4.67
CA PHE A 73 2.04 2.81 5.66
C PHE A 73 2.57 3.10 7.05
N THR A 74 1.90 3.97 7.79
CA THR A 74 2.23 4.25 9.18
C THR A 74 0.95 4.22 10.02
N ASN A 75 0.96 3.44 11.10
CA ASN A 75 -0.14 3.33 12.06
C ASN A 75 -1.52 3.07 11.41
N SER A 76 -1.53 2.34 10.29
CA SER A 76 -2.73 2.11 9.48
C SER A 76 -3.26 0.68 9.65
N SER A 77 -4.56 0.50 9.47
CA SER A 77 -5.17 -0.83 9.37
C SER A 77 -5.14 -1.28 7.92
N VAL A 78 -4.59 -2.46 7.65
CA VAL A 78 -4.41 -3.05 6.32
C VAL A 78 -4.90 -4.50 6.34
N ARG A 79 -5.98 -4.75 7.10
CA ARG A 79 -6.46 -6.10 7.38
C ARG A 79 -7.22 -6.65 6.19
N ASN A 80 -7.11 -7.94 5.93
CA ASN A 80 -7.85 -8.62 4.87
C ASN A 80 -7.64 -8.05 3.46
N VAL A 81 -6.58 -7.28 3.23
CA VAL A 81 -6.26 -6.72 1.93
C VAL A 81 -5.86 -7.83 0.96
N ASP A 82 -6.34 -7.71 -0.27
CA ASP A 82 -6.03 -8.65 -1.34
C ASP A 82 -4.79 -8.21 -2.13
N PHE A 83 -3.67 -8.89 -1.87
CA PHE A 83 -2.41 -8.72 -2.59
C PHE A 83 -2.17 -9.82 -3.64
N CYS A 84 -3.15 -10.69 -3.96
CA CYS A 84 -2.96 -11.72 -4.99
C CYS A 84 -2.50 -11.10 -6.32
N GLY A 85 -1.44 -11.63 -6.92
CA GLY A 85 -0.82 -11.10 -8.14
C GLY A 85 -0.12 -9.74 -8.02
N VAL A 86 -0.11 -9.12 -6.83
CA VAL A 86 0.50 -7.80 -6.62
C VAL A 86 2.02 -7.90 -6.57
N LYS A 87 2.69 -6.95 -7.21
CA LYS A 87 4.13 -6.73 -7.07
C LYS A 87 4.36 -5.31 -6.56
N ALA A 88 4.90 -5.19 -5.35
CA ALA A 88 5.05 -3.91 -4.68
C ALA A 88 6.30 -3.86 -3.79
N ILE A 89 6.79 -2.65 -3.54
CA ILE A 89 7.75 -2.39 -2.46
C ILE A 89 7.04 -1.56 -1.40
N ILE A 90 6.89 -2.13 -0.21
CA ILE A 90 6.16 -1.53 0.91
C ILE A 90 7.12 -1.18 2.05
N GLU A 91 6.98 0.02 2.58
CA GLU A 91 7.60 0.44 3.84
C GLU A 91 6.47 0.66 4.86
N ALA A 92 6.33 -0.27 5.80
CA ALA A 92 5.25 -0.27 6.78
C ALA A 92 5.78 -0.18 8.21
N GLU A 93 5.15 0.67 9.02
CA GLU A 93 5.43 0.82 10.44
C GLU A 93 4.14 0.83 11.27
N GLY A 94 4.07 0.02 12.33
CA GLY A 94 2.97 0.04 13.29
C GLY A 94 1.60 -0.34 12.72
N CYS A 95 1.57 -1.08 11.62
CA CYS A 95 0.34 -1.41 10.89
C CYS A 95 -0.21 -2.81 11.24
N ASP A 96 -1.48 -3.06 10.96
CA ASP A 96 -2.11 -4.38 11.12
C ASP A 96 -2.44 -5.00 9.75
N PHE A 97 -1.67 -6.02 9.34
CA PHE A 97 -1.78 -6.72 8.07
C PHE A 97 -2.46 -8.09 8.19
N ARG A 98 -3.03 -8.43 9.36
CA ARG A 98 -3.66 -9.74 9.57
C ARG A 98 -4.82 -9.96 8.59
N GLY A 99 -4.90 -11.19 8.07
CA GLY A 99 -5.87 -11.63 7.07
C GLY A 99 -5.48 -11.28 5.63
N MET A 100 -4.31 -10.67 5.39
CA MET A 100 -3.86 -10.36 4.02
C MET A 100 -3.87 -11.60 3.14
N LYS A 101 -4.35 -11.45 1.91
CA LYS A 101 -4.37 -12.53 0.91
C LYS A 101 -3.20 -12.35 -0.04
N TYR A 102 -2.62 -13.47 -0.45
CA TYR A 102 -1.48 -13.53 -1.36
C TYR A 102 -1.47 -14.88 -2.05
N ASP A 103 -0.80 -14.94 -3.18
CA ASP A 103 -0.60 -16.13 -4.01
C ASP A 103 0.88 -16.24 -4.42
N GLU A 104 1.17 -17.20 -5.29
CA GLU A 104 2.53 -17.46 -5.78
C GLU A 104 3.10 -16.31 -6.64
N GLU A 105 2.23 -15.50 -7.22
CA GLU A 105 2.62 -14.34 -8.06
C GLU A 105 2.85 -13.07 -7.23
N THR A 106 2.46 -13.08 -5.95
CA THR A 106 2.58 -11.94 -5.04
C THR A 106 4.05 -11.71 -4.65
N GLN A 107 4.60 -10.53 -4.95
CA GLN A 107 6.02 -10.20 -4.73
C GLN A 107 6.20 -8.91 -3.95
N PHE A 108 6.95 -9.00 -2.86
CA PHE A 108 7.34 -7.89 -1.99
C PHE A 108 8.85 -7.59 -2.02
N VAL A 109 9.58 -8.29 -2.88
CA VAL A 109 11.01 -8.13 -3.11
C VAL A 109 11.27 -8.15 -4.61
N TYR A 110 12.05 -7.19 -5.11
CA TYR A 110 12.47 -7.09 -6.50
C TYR A 110 13.99 -7.26 -6.63
N GLY A 111 14.41 -8.14 -7.53
CA GLY A 111 15.82 -8.45 -7.77
C GLY A 111 16.34 -9.58 -6.88
N SER A 112 17.67 -9.74 -6.81
CA SER A 112 18.32 -10.81 -6.05
C SER A 112 19.63 -10.34 -5.42
N GLY A 113 20.13 -11.10 -4.44
CA GLY A 113 21.38 -10.78 -3.73
C GLY A 113 21.28 -9.53 -2.86
N GLU A 114 22.43 -8.93 -2.53
CA GLU A 114 22.51 -7.78 -1.62
C GLU A 114 21.77 -6.54 -2.15
N LEU A 115 21.70 -6.38 -3.47
CA LEU A 115 21.09 -5.21 -4.15
C LEU A 115 19.58 -5.33 -4.37
N ALA A 116 18.93 -6.39 -3.90
CA ALA A 116 17.48 -6.53 -4.04
C ALA A 116 16.74 -5.42 -3.29
N ALA A 117 15.75 -4.80 -3.94
CA ALA A 117 14.80 -3.91 -3.29
C ALA A 117 13.83 -4.75 -2.47
N ARG A 118 13.76 -4.49 -1.17
CA ARG A 118 12.96 -5.28 -0.22
C ARG A 118 11.92 -4.40 0.43
N SER A 119 10.71 -4.93 0.57
CA SER A 119 9.74 -4.35 1.49
C SER A 119 10.24 -4.48 2.94
N ARG A 120 9.78 -3.59 3.80
CA ARG A 120 10.07 -3.57 5.23
C ARG A 120 8.80 -3.43 6.05
N PHE A 121 8.68 -4.23 7.09
CA PHE A 121 7.56 -4.25 8.02
C PHE A 121 8.10 -4.13 9.45
N MET A 122 7.94 -2.96 10.06
CA MET A 122 8.42 -2.62 11.40
C MET A 122 7.25 -2.53 12.38
N ASN A 123 7.33 -3.23 13.52
CA ASN A 123 6.30 -3.25 14.56
C ASN A 123 4.89 -3.55 14.00
N CYS A 124 4.82 -4.31 12.91
CA CYS A 124 3.56 -4.63 12.23
C CYS A 124 2.97 -5.93 12.76
N ARG A 125 1.64 -6.01 12.80
CA ARG A 125 0.92 -7.23 13.18
C ARG A 125 0.69 -8.06 11.92
N LEU A 126 1.20 -9.28 11.93
CA LEU A 126 1.08 -10.26 10.84
C LEU A 126 0.54 -11.57 11.42
N ASP A 127 -0.15 -12.37 10.61
CA ASP A 127 -0.43 -13.76 10.97
C ASP A 127 0.82 -14.62 10.75
N ASP A 128 0.93 -15.74 11.46
CA ASP A 128 2.08 -16.64 11.39
C ASP A 128 2.39 -17.10 9.94
N GLU A 129 1.35 -17.34 9.14
CA GLU A 129 1.48 -17.75 7.74
C GLU A 129 2.02 -16.61 6.87
N ALA A 130 1.49 -15.40 7.05
CA ALA A 130 1.92 -14.20 6.33
C ALA A 130 3.38 -13.87 6.67
N GLN A 131 3.77 -13.96 7.94
CA GLN A 131 5.15 -13.75 8.36
C GLN A 131 6.10 -14.76 7.68
N LYS A 132 5.75 -16.05 7.67
CA LYS A 132 6.56 -17.09 6.99
C LYS A 132 6.66 -16.83 5.49
N PHE A 133 5.57 -16.41 4.86
CA PHE A 133 5.55 -16.07 3.44
C PHE A 133 6.51 -14.91 3.12
N LEU A 134 6.42 -13.81 3.87
CA LEU A 134 7.27 -12.62 3.70
C LEU A 134 8.75 -12.94 3.96
N MET A 135 9.07 -13.70 5.01
CA MET A 135 10.44 -14.12 5.31
C MET A 135 11.06 -14.96 4.20
N ARG A 136 10.28 -15.85 3.55
CA ARG A 136 10.76 -16.65 2.42
C ARG A 136 11.13 -15.81 1.21
N GLN A 137 10.48 -14.67 1.00
CA GLN A 137 10.83 -13.73 -0.06
C GLN A 137 12.07 -12.89 0.29
N GLY A 138 12.46 -12.82 1.56
CA GLY A 138 13.53 -11.95 2.05
C GLY A 138 13.08 -10.53 2.36
N VAL A 139 11.82 -10.35 2.75
CA VAL A 139 11.29 -9.09 3.30
C VAL A 139 11.91 -8.82 4.67
N ASP A 140 12.24 -7.56 4.95
CA ASP A 140 12.76 -7.15 6.25
C ASP A 140 11.61 -7.03 7.26
N ILE A 141 11.60 -7.88 8.28
CA ILE A 141 10.58 -7.87 9.34
C ILE A 141 11.25 -7.63 10.69
N SER A 142 10.82 -6.59 11.40
CA SER A 142 11.13 -6.41 12.82
C SER A 142 9.80 -6.25 13.55
N LEU A 143 9.51 -7.17 14.48
CA LEU A 143 8.25 -7.20 15.24
C LEU A 143 8.35 -6.47 16.58
#